data_AF-A0A3Q7S651-F1
#
_entry.id   AF-A0A3Q7S651-F1
#
_cell.length_a   1.000
_cell.length_b   1.000
_cell.length_c   1.000
_cell.angle_alpha   90.00
_cell.angle_beta   90.00
_cell.angle_gamma   90.00
#
_symmetry.space_group_name_H-M   'P 1'
#
loop_
_entity.id
_entity.type
_entity.pdbx_description
1 polymer ?
#
loop_
_entity_poly.entity_id
_entity_poly.type
_entity_poly.pdbx_seq_one_letter_code
_entity_poly.pdbx_strand_id
1 'polypeptide(L)'
;MENTFKVKNQFKCCGGEDYRDWSKNQYHDYNAPGPLACGVPYTCCVRNTTEVINTMCGYRTIDKERLSVQDVIYVRGCTNAVLIWFMDNYTIMAGLLLGILLPQFLGVLLTFLYITRVEDIIMEHSVTDGLLGPGTKPSVEAAGTGCCMCYPN
;
A
#
# COMPACT_ATOMS: atom_id res chain seq x y z
N MET A 1 -3.14 -4.81 -21.39
CA MET A 1 -4.03 -3.66 -21.18
C MET A 1 -5.42 -4.02 -20.63
N GLU A 2 -5.64 -5.27 -20.19
CA GLU A 2 -6.95 -5.74 -19.69
C GLU A 2 -7.09 -5.64 -18.15
N ASN A 3 -5.96 -5.52 -17.44
CA ASN A 3 -5.92 -5.60 -15.99
C ASN A 3 -6.23 -4.27 -15.28
N THR A 4 -6.10 -3.13 -15.97
CA THR A 4 -6.41 -1.81 -15.41
C THR A 4 -7.92 -1.49 -15.47
N PHE A 5 -8.68 -2.19 -16.31
CA PHE A 5 -10.12 -1.95 -16.47
C PHE A 5 -10.95 -2.58 -15.35
N LYS A 6 -10.51 -3.72 -14.79
CA LYS A 6 -11.22 -4.40 -13.69
C LYS A 6 -11.28 -3.54 -12.43
N VAL A 7 -10.20 -2.86 -12.05
CA VAL A 7 -10.17 -1.97 -10.88
C VAL A 7 -11.18 -0.83 -11.02
N LYS A 8 -11.25 -0.19 -12.19
CA LYS A 8 -12.18 0.94 -12.42
C LYS A 8 -13.65 0.52 -12.43
N ASN A 9 -13.97 -0.73 -12.77
CA ASN A 9 -15.35 -1.21 -12.86
C ASN A 9 -15.93 -1.70 -11.51
N GLN A 10 -15.10 -1.89 -10.48
CA GLN A 10 -15.56 -2.40 -9.19
C GLN A 10 -16.00 -1.29 -8.22
N PHE A 11 -15.34 -0.13 -8.22
CA PHE A 11 -15.57 0.89 -7.20
C PHE A 11 -16.69 1.89 -7.52
N LYS A 12 -17.31 1.83 -8.71
CA LYS A 12 -18.48 2.65 -9.11
C LYS A 12 -18.34 4.11 -8.63
N CYS A 13 -17.20 4.72 -8.93
CA CYS A 13 -16.77 6.02 -8.40
C CYS A 13 -16.24 6.94 -9.52
N CYS A 14 -16.21 8.23 -9.26
CA CYS A 14 -15.63 9.25 -10.14
C CYS A 14 -14.91 10.33 -9.33
N GLY A 15 -13.70 10.68 -9.75
CA GLY A 15 -12.87 11.67 -9.08
C GLY A 15 -12.19 11.12 -7.83
N GLY A 16 -11.47 12.00 -7.12
CA GLY A 16 -10.79 11.66 -5.88
C GLY A 16 -11.80 11.58 -4.74
N GLU A 17 -12.28 12.74 -4.31
CA GLU A 17 -13.30 12.92 -3.28
C GLU A 17 -14.69 13.17 -3.88
N ASP A 18 -14.75 13.89 -5.00
CA ASP A 18 -15.98 14.20 -5.72
C ASP A 18 -15.75 14.24 -7.24
N TYR A 19 -16.80 14.01 -8.02
CA TYR A 19 -16.73 14.10 -9.48
C TYR A 19 -16.33 15.51 -9.96
N ARG A 20 -16.57 16.55 -9.15
CA ARG A 20 -16.15 17.94 -9.43
C ARG A 20 -14.64 18.13 -9.37
N ASP A 21 -13.86 17.19 -8.83
CA ASP A 21 -12.39 17.27 -8.82
C ASP A 21 -11.81 17.39 -10.23
N TRP A 22 -12.54 16.88 -11.23
CA TRP A 22 -12.17 17.02 -12.64
C TRP A 22 -12.13 18.48 -13.13
N SER A 23 -12.83 19.41 -12.47
CA SER A 23 -12.76 20.85 -12.79
C SER A 23 -11.39 21.48 -12.55
N LYS A 24 -10.52 20.83 -11.78
CA LYS A 24 -9.14 21.27 -11.53
C LYS A 24 -8.16 20.74 -12.58
N ASN A 25 -8.59 19.83 -13.45
CA ASN A 25 -7.76 19.26 -14.49
C ASN A 25 -7.85 20.11 -15.77
N GLN A 26 -6.72 20.47 -16.35
CA GLN A 26 -6.62 21.32 -17.56
C GLN A 26 -7.41 20.82 -18.79
N TYR A 27 -7.76 19.53 -18.82
CA TYR A 27 -8.52 18.92 -19.92
C TYR A 27 -10.04 18.93 -19.70
N HIS A 28 -10.47 19.15 -18.46
CA HIS A 28 -11.85 18.98 -18.01
C HIS A 28 -12.39 20.20 -17.26
N ASP A 29 -11.54 21.20 -17.02
CA ASP A 29 -11.93 22.49 -16.48
C ASP A 29 -12.87 23.24 -17.44
N TYR A 30 -13.37 24.39 -16.99
CA TYR A 30 -14.32 25.21 -17.76
C TYR A 30 -13.69 25.95 -18.94
N ASN A 31 -12.38 26.19 -18.89
CA ASN A 31 -11.62 26.93 -19.89
C ASN A 31 -10.94 26.00 -20.90
N ALA A 32 -11.05 24.69 -20.71
CA ALA A 32 -10.41 23.68 -21.53
C ALA A 32 -10.92 23.77 -22.97
N PRO A 33 -10.02 23.66 -23.97
CA PRO A 33 -10.45 23.61 -25.36
C PRO A 33 -11.06 22.23 -25.68
N GLY A 34 -12.26 22.23 -26.26
CA GLY A 34 -12.86 21.04 -26.85
C GLY A 34 -14.04 20.45 -26.08
N PRO A 35 -14.56 19.30 -26.53
CA PRO A 35 -15.83 18.73 -26.06
C PRO A 35 -15.74 18.09 -24.66
N LEU A 36 -14.58 18.09 -24.02
CA LEU A 36 -14.35 17.49 -22.70
C LEU A 36 -14.40 18.50 -21.56
N ALA A 37 -14.51 19.79 -21.89
CA ALA A 37 -14.60 20.89 -20.95
C ALA A 37 -15.86 20.79 -20.07
N CYS A 38 -15.74 21.27 -18.83
CA CYS A 38 -16.78 21.22 -17.79
C CYS A 38 -17.32 19.81 -17.51
N GLY A 39 -16.53 18.77 -17.80
CA GLY A 39 -17.02 17.40 -17.88
C GLY A 39 -16.14 16.41 -17.15
N VAL A 40 -16.60 15.16 -17.08
CA VAL A 40 -15.84 14.05 -16.54
C VAL A 40 -15.48 13.06 -17.65
N PRO A 41 -14.39 12.30 -17.54
CA PRO A 41 -14.04 11.30 -18.53
C PRO A 41 -15.08 10.18 -18.58
N TYR A 42 -15.20 9.50 -19.72
CA TYR A 42 -16.14 8.40 -19.95
C TYR A 42 -16.01 7.23 -18.95
N THR A 43 -14.88 7.14 -18.23
CA THR A 43 -14.68 6.15 -17.15
C THR A 43 -15.60 6.39 -15.96
N CYS A 44 -16.15 7.59 -15.81
CA CYS A 44 -17.12 7.93 -14.78
C CYS A 44 -18.57 7.60 -15.17
N CYS A 45 -18.83 7.22 -16.42
CA CYS A 45 -20.17 6.89 -16.90
C CYS A 45 -20.73 5.66 -16.20
N VAL A 46 -22.00 5.72 -15.82
CA VAL A 46 -22.76 4.55 -15.37
C VAL A 46 -22.90 3.60 -16.56
N ARG A 47 -22.47 2.34 -16.38
CA ARG A 47 -22.60 1.31 -17.41
C ARG A 47 -23.84 0.46 -17.16
N ASN A 48 -24.75 0.42 -18.11
CA ASN A 48 -25.78 -0.60 -18.18
C ASN A 48 -25.23 -1.80 -18.96
N THR A 49 -25.39 -3.02 -18.43
CA THR A 49 -24.77 -4.24 -18.98
C THR A 49 -25.30 -4.63 -20.37
N THR A 50 -26.35 -3.97 -20.85
CA THR A 50 -27.05 -4.25 -22.11
C THR A 50 -26.81 -3.20 -23.19
N GLU A 51 -26.10 -2.11 -22.93
CA GLU A 51 -25.99 -0.98 -23.87
C GLU A 51 -24.54 -0.54 -24.16
N VAL A 52 -24.34 -0.01 -25.36
CA VAL A 52 -23.09 0.64 -25.78
C VAL A 52 -22.90 1.91 -24.96
N ILE A 53 -21.72 2.04 -24.34
CA ILE A 53 -21.41 3.18 -23.47
C ILE A 53 -21.31 4.44 -24.31
N ASN A 54 -22.13 5.45 -23.98
CA ASN A 54 -21.99 6.77 -24.55
C ASN A 54 -20.68 7.42 -24.04
N THR A 55 -19.70 7.57 -24.91
CA THR A 55 -18.40 8.20 -24.58
C THR A 55 -18.52 9.69 -24.25
N MET A 56 -19.66 10.32 -24.59
CA MET A 56 -19.98 11.72 -24.29
C MET A 56 -20.89 11.90 -23.06
N CYS A 57 -21.13 10.85 -22.26
CA CYS A 57 -22.03 10.95 -21.10
C CYS A 57 -21.60 12.03 -20.08
N GLY A 58 -20.29 12.27 -19.97
CA GLY A 58 -19.67 13.17 -19.00
C GLY A 58 -19.61 14.62 -19.47
N TYR A 59 -20.18 14.95 -20.63
CA TYR A 59 -20.18 16.32 -21.14
C TYR A 59 -21.05 17.23 -20.27
N ARG A 60 -20.47 18.34 -19.79
CA ARG A 60 -21.17 19.33 -18.96
C ARG A 60 -21.97 18.65 -17.85
N THR A 61 -21.28 17.86 -17.04
CA THR A 61 -21.85 17.23 -15.85
C THR A 61 -21.42 17.92 -14.57
N ILE A 62 -20.30 18.67 -14.58
CA ILE A 62 -19.78 19.38 -13.40
C ILE A 62 -20.65 20.59 -13.04
N ASP A 63 -21.23 21.24 -14.03
CA ASP A 63 -22.16 22.38 -13.94
C ASP A 63 -23.58 21.99 -13.51
N LYS A 64 -23.93 20.70 -13.58
CA LYS A 64 -25.27 20.20 -13.24
C LYS A 64 -25.41 19.87 -11.76
N GLU A 65 -26.66 19.86 -11.29
CA GLU A 65 -26.98 19.43 -9.93
C GLU A 65 -26.76 17.92 -9.76
N ARG A 66 -26.28 17.52 -8.57
CA ARG A 66 -25.92 16.14 -8.24
C ARG A 66 -27.05 15.14 -8.52
N LEU A 67 -28.30 15.50 -8.23
CA LEU A 67 -29.48 14.65 -8.47
C LEU A 67 -29.71 14.38 -9.97
N SER A 68 -29.42 15.35 -10.83
CA SER A 68 -29.64 15.22 -12.28
C SER A 68 -28.56 14.37 -12.97
N VAL A 69 -27.39 14.21 -12.35
CA VAL A 69 -26.25 13.50 -12.94
C VAL A 69 -26.00 12.12 -12.31
N GLN A 70 -26.66 11.79 -11.20
CA GLN A 70 -26.45 10.53 -10.47
C GLN A 70 -26.75 9.27 -11.30
N ASP A 71 -27.68 9.37 -12.26
CA ASP A 71 -28.10 8.25 -13.12
C ASP A 71 -27.25 8.16 -14.40
N VAL A 72 -26.42 9.18 -14.68
CA VAL A 72 -25.55 9.26 -15.87
C VAL A 72 -24.10 8.96 -15.51
N ILE A 73 -23.63 9.48 -14.38
CA ILE A 73 -22.26 9.33 -13.89
C ILE A 73 -22.22 8.91 -12.41
N TYR A 74 -21.14 8.25 -12.02
CA TYR A 74 -20.88 7.99 -10.61
C TYR A 74 -20.55 9.30 -9.88
N VAL A 75 -21.38 9.70 -8.92
CA VAL A 75 -21.20 10.93 -8.12
C VAL A 75 -20.44 10.74 -6.80
N ARG A 76 -19.94 9.53 -6.55
CA ARG A 76 -19.16 9.18 -5.36
C ARG A 76 -17.67 9.28 -5.69
N GLY A 77 -16.88 9.95 -4.85
CA GLY A 77 -15.42 9.91 -4.96
C GLY A 77 -14.85 8.52 -4.73
N CYS A 78 -13.73 8.23 -5.39
CA CYS A 78 -13.07 6.94 -5.27
C CYS A 78 -12.39 6.73 -3.91
N THR A 79 -11.90 7.78 -3.24
CA THR A 79 -11.34 7.65 -1.88
C THR A 79 -12.41 7.21 -0.90
N ASN A 80 -13.59 7.84 -0.96
CA ASN A 80 -14.73 7.48 -0.11
C ASN A 80 -15.23 6.05 -0.42
N ALA A 81 -15.24 5.64 -1.69
CA ALA A 81 -15.62 4.27 -2.06
C ALA A 81 -14.65 3.22 -1.49
N VAL A 82 -13.34 3.49 -1.52
CA VAL A 82 -12.31 2.62 -0.95
C VAL A 82 -12.40 2.57 0.58
N LEU A 83 -12.65 3.70 1.23
CA LEU A 83 -12.85 3.76 2.68
C LEU A 83 -14.08 2.98 3.13
N ILE A 84 -15.22 3.13 2.43
CA ILE A 84 -16.43 2.36 2.72
C ILE A 84 -16.16 0.85 2.55
N TRP A 85 -15.50 0.46 1.45
CA TRP A 85 -15.11 -0.93 1.24
C TRP A 85 -14.20 -1.46 2.36
N PHE A 86 -13.25 -0.64 2.83
CA PHE A 86 -12.36 -1.00 3.93
C PHE A 86 -13.12 -1.20 5.24
N MET A 87 -14.07 -0.32 5.55
CA MET A 87 -14.93 -0.46 6.73
C MET A 87 -15.81 -1.71 6.65
N ASP A 88 -16.41 -1.98 5.50
CA ASP A 88 -17.26 -3.16 5.27
C ASP A 88 -16.46 -4.47 5.34
N ASN A 89 -15.18 -4.44 4.97
CA ASN A 89 -14.29 -5.62 4.96
C ASN A 89 -13.23 -5.56 6.07
N TYR A 90 -13.52 -4.84 7.16
CA TYR A 90 -12.56 -4.64 8.26
C TYR A 90 -12.04 -5.96 8.85
N THR A 91 -12.88 -7.01 8.87
CA THR A 91 -12.49 -8.35 9.36
C THR A 91 -11.36 -8.97 8.54
N ILE A 92 -11.40 -8.84 7.21
CA ILE A 92 -10.37 -9.34 6.30
C ILE A 92 -9.08 -8.54 6.50
N MET A 93 -9.19 -7.21 6.61
CA MET A 93 -8.04 -6.34 6.81
C MET A 93 -7.37 -6.55 8.17
N ALA A 94 -8.15 -6.69 9.23
CA ALA A 94 -7.66 -7.04 10.56
C ALA A 94 -6.99 -8.42 10.56
N GLY A 95 -7.57 -9.40 9.86
CA GLY A 95 -6.97 -10.72 9.69
C GLY A 95 -5.62 -10.69 8.95
N LEU A 96 -5.52 -9.91 7.87
CA LEU A 96 -4.26 -9.72 7.15
C LEU A 96 -3.19 -9.04 8.01
N LEU A 97 -3.58 -7.97 8.72
CA LEU A 97 -2.68 -7.23 9.60
C LEU A 97 -2.17 -8.11 10.74
N LEU A 98 -3.07 -8.85 11.39
CA LEU A 98 -2.72 -9.81 12.44
C LEU A 98 -1.85 -10.96 11.89
N GLY A 99 -2.16 -11.45 10.70
CA GLY A 99 -1.41 -12.50 10.02
C GLY A 99 0.01 -12.11 9.63
N ILE A 100 0.30 -10.81 9.47
CA ILE A 100 1.66 -10.30 9.24
C ILE A 100 2.35 -9.98 10.57
N LEU A 101 1.65 -9.33 11.50
CA LEU A 101 2.23 -8.90 12.77
C LEU A 101 2.58 -10.07 13.69
N LEU A 102 1.76 -11.12 13.75
CA LEU A 102 1.99 -12.26 14.65
C LEU A 102 3.26 -13.04 14.29
N PRO A 103 3.48 -13.48 13.03
CA PRO A 103 4.73 -14.15 12.67
C PRO A 103 5.95 -13.24 12.82
N GLN A 104 5.81 -11.94 12.54
CA GLN A 104 6.92 -10.99 12.70
C GLN A 104 7.34 -10.87 14.16
N PHE A 105 6.37 -10.73 15.08
CA PHE A 105 6.62 -10.65 16.50
C PHE A 105 7.19 -11.97 17.06
N LEU A 106 6.59 -13.10 16.68
CA LEU A 106 7.06 -14.42 17.09
C LEU A 106 8.47 -14.71 16.56
N GLY A 107 8.77 -14.34 15.31
CA GLY A 107 10.10 -14.51 14.71
C GLY A 107 11.18 -13.74 15.45
N VAL A 108 10.90 -12.48 15.82
CA VAL A 108 11.81 -11.68 16.65
C VAL A 108 12.00 -12.32 18.02
N LEU A 109 10.92 -12.71 18.70
CA LEU A 109 10.99 -13.34 20.02
C LEU A 109 11.81 -14.65 20.01
N LEU A 110 11.56 -15.53 19.04
CA LEU A 110 12.30 -16.79 18.89
C LEU A 110 13.78 -16.55 18.59
N THR A 111 14.10 -15.55 17.76
CA THR A 111 15.49 -15.18 17.46
C THR A 111 16.21 -14.68 18.70
N PHE A 112 15.57 -13.84 19.51
CA PHE A 112 16.13 -13.38 20.78
C PHE A 112 16.37 -14.55 21.75
N LEU A 113 15.39 -15.43 21.93
CA LEU A 113 15.55 -16.62 22.79
C LEU A 113 16.64 -17.55 22.28
N TYR A 114 16.79 -17.72 20.97
CA TYR A 114 17.85 -18.52 20.39
C TYR A 114 19.23 -17.92 20.70
N ILE A 115 19.41 -16.61 20.52
CA ILE A 115 20.68 -15.92 20.81
C ILE A 115 21.07 -16.10 22.28
N THR A 116 20.15 -15.86 23.23
CA THR A 116 20.48 -15.99 24.66
C THR A 116 20.89 -17.42 25.02
N ARG A 117 20.23 -18.43 24.42
CA ARG A 117 20.57 -19.84 24.67
C ARG A 117 21.92 -20.21 24.07
N VAL A 118 22.26 -19.67 22.91
CA VAL A 118 23.57 -19.88 22.28
C VAL A 118 24.67 -19.22 23.13
N GLU A 119 24.46 -18.00 23.61
CA GLU A 119 25.39 -17.30 24.49
C GLU A 119 25.63 -18.07 25.80
N ASP A 120 24.58 -18.61 26.42
CA ASP A 120 24.71 -19.44 27.63
C ASP A 120 25.56 -20.70 27.39
N ILE A 121 25.35 -21.41 26.27
CA ILE A 121 26.11 -22.63 25.92
C ILE A 121 27.59 -22.29 25.65
N ILE A 122 27.85 -21.18 24.95
CA ILE A 122 29.22 -20.74 24.67
C ILE A 122 29.95 -20.39 25.98
N MET A 123 29.26 -19.72 26.93
CA MET A 123 29.83 -19.43 28.23
C MET A 123 30.17 -20.69 29.02
N GLU A 124 29.28 -21.68 29.09
CA GLU A 124 29.51 -22.93 29.82
C GLU A 124 30.70 -23.73 29.23
N HIS A 125 30.81 -23.79 27.90
CA HIS A 125 31.95 -24.45 27.25
C HIS A 125 33.27 -23.70 27.49
N SER A 126 33.26 -22.36 27.40
CA SER A 126 34.45 -21.53 27.64
C SER A 126 34.97 -21.64 29.09
N VAL A 127 34.06 -21.74 30.07
CA VAL A 127 34.42 -21.95 31.48
C VAL A 127 35.02 -23.35 31.67
N THR A 128 34.44 -24.37 31.06
CA THR A 128 34.93 -25.75 31.14
C THR A 128 36.32 -25.90 30.50
N ASP A 129 36.52 -25.33 29.30
CA ASP A 129 37.83 -25.29 28.63
C ASP A 129 38.85 -24.46 29.41
N GLY A 130 38.42 -23.35 30.04
CA GLY A 130 39.25 -22.54 30.92
C GLY A 130 39.66 -23.24 32.22
N LEU A 131 38.84 -24.18 32.71
CA LEU A 131 39.13 -24.99 33.88
C LEU A 131 39.99 -26.23 33.57
N LEU A 132 39.92 -26.76 32.34
CA LEU A 132 40.65 -27.97 31.93
C LEU A 132 41.89 -27.68 31.06
N GLY A 133 42.04 -26.48 30.50
CA GLY A 133 43.19 -26.07 29.71
C GLY A 133 44.28 -25.36 30.54
N PRO A 134 45.58 -25.59 30.26
CA PRO A 134 46.63 -24.73 30.82
C PRO A 134 46.41 -23.32 30.28
N GLY A 135 46.15 -22.38 31.19
CA GLY A 135 45.60 -21.06 30.88
C GLY A 135 46.23 -20.37 29.67
N THR A 136 45.40 -20.06 28.67
CA THR A 136 45.68 -19.01 27.70
C THR A 136 44.45 -18.12 27.63
N LYS A 137 44.58 -16.91 28.18
CA LYS A 137 43.58 -15.85 28.14
C LYS A 137 43.37 -15.41 26.68
N PRO A 138 42.14 -15.22 26.17
CA PRO A 138 41.92 -14.24 25.13
C PRO A 138 41.76 -12.87 25.82
N SER A 139 42.70 -11.98 25.53
CA SER A 139 42.62 -10.57 25.86
C SER A 139 41.31 -9.99 25.33
N VAL A 140 40.55 -9.37 26.22
CA VAL A 140 39.62 -8.31 25.85
C VAL A 140 40.46 -7.17 25.26
N GLU A 141 40.55 -7.10 23.94
CA GLU A 141 40.95 -5.87 23.24
C GLU A 141 39.70 -5.20 22.70
N ALA A 142 39.06 -4.44 23.58
CA ALA A 142 38.36 -3.23 23.16
C ALA A 142 39.44 -2.17 22.87
N ALA A 143 39.93 -2.12 21.62
CA ALA A 143 40.73 -1.02 21.12
C ALA A 143 40.25 -0.68 19.70
N GLY A 144 39.91 0.59 19.51
CA GLY A 144 39.31 1.08 18.28
C GLY A 144 40.23 1.07 17.06
N THR A 145 39.60 1.37 15.93
CA THR A 145 40.20 1.89 14.69
C THR A 145 40.93 0.86 13.81
N GLY A 146 40.39 0.61 12.61
CA GLY A 146 41.21 0.12 11.50
C GLY A 146 40.46 -0.71 10.45
N CYS A 147 40.03 -0.06 9.37
CA CYS A 147 39.68 -0.70 8.11
C CYS A 147 40.87 -1.49 7.54
N CYS A 148 40.62 -2.65 6.91
CA CYS A 148 41.28 -3.05 5.66
C CYS A 148 40.48 -4.16 4.96
N MET A 149 39.80 -3.80 3.87
CA MET A 149 39.33 -4.70 2.81
C MET A 149 40.54 -5.22 2.02
N CYS A 150 40.61 -6.53 1.76
CA CYS A 150 41.50 -7.10 0.75
C CYS A 150 40.67 -7.50 -0.48
N TYR A 151 40.99 -6.93 -1.64
CA TYR A 151 40.46 -7.33 -2.95
C TYR A 151 41.55 -8.13 -3.70
N PRO A 152 41.24 -9.28 -4.31
CA PRO A 152 42.22 -10.06 -5.05
C PRO A 152 42.38 -9.57 -6.51
N ASN A 153 43.62 -9.65 -6.99
CA ASN A 153 44.01 -9.50 -8.41
C ASN A 153 43.48 -10.65 -9.27
#